data_AF-A0A2H6EUJ1-F1
#
_entry.id   AF-A0A2H6EUJ1-F1
#
_cell.length_a   1.000
_cell.length_b   1.000
_cell.length_c   1.000
_cell.angle_alpha   90.00
_cell.angle_beta   90.00
_cell.angle_gamma   90.00
#
_symmetry.space_group_name_H-M   'P 1'
#
loop_
_entity.id
_entity.type
_entity.pdbx_description
1 polymer ?
#
loop_
_entity_poly.entity_id
_entity_poly.type
_entity_poly.pdbx_seq_one_letter_code
_entity_poly.pdbx_strand_id
1 'polypeptide(L)'
;MKKIYVSGLMLLFTGIALLGFGCAPMAGTSKLMYQSAPRKPHWMQVIPQSRTYEYFLGVSDNRTSLDEAKKAAILDAFNDAVSKKGIEVSVNYQGLTTEDRSSIKDRIDISGAMKLGLEQVSWYYEEWEQYYRNHARKTYRVFVLMRSRKIHPSNFLMGIAINIGNRLDAFWHSMLIPGWGQYRYGKKGKGNYFLFLTAFSGAGWATSNVLYEKIRDDQYGIQEDLENAIGIKALDLQKKYAINEKHLKDLKGYKKGFMYTTLGIYGLNLLDAILFGPPSTDKFTMIPISDRFYLALSGNKNRSELGIYLKLSK
;
A
#
# COMPACT_ATOMS: atom_id res chain seq x y z
N MET A 1 28.30 -88.49 -13.89
CA MET A 1 28.12 -87.14 -14.47
C MET A 1 26.90 -86.46 -13.84
N LYS A 2 27.11 -85.82 -12.69
CA LYS A 2 26.17 -84.94 -11.97
C LYS A 2 26.94 -83.63 -11.79
N LYS A 3 26.44 -82.49 -12.29
CA LYS A 3 26.83 -81.09 -11.95
C LYS A 3 26.44 -80.14 -13.10
N ILE A 4 25.14 -79.85 -13.32
CA ILE A 4 24.74 -78.69 -14.16
C ILE A 4 23.50 -77.95 -13.62
N TYR A 5 22.60 -78.58 -12.85
CA TYR A 5 21.29 -77.97 -12.54
C TYR A 5 21.22 -76.91 -11.43
N VAL A 6 22.32 -76.59 -10.72
CA VAL A 6 22.25 -75.65 -9.57
C VAL A 6 22.51 -74.19 -9.98
N SER A 7 23.21 -73.91 -11.08
CA SER A 7 23.50 -72.51 -11.51
C SER A 7 22.31 -71.80 -12.16
N GLY A 8 21.38 -72.52 -12.81
CA GLY A 8 20.23 -71.90 -13.48
C GLY A 8 19.19 -71.34 -12.49
N LEU A 9 19.03 -71.98 -11.34
CA LEU A 9 18.02 -71.58 -10.34
C LEU A 9 18.43 -70.32 -9.57
N MET A 10 19.75 -70.11 -9.34
CA MET A 10 20.23 -68.89 -8.67
C MET A 10 20.12 -67.63 -9.52
N LEU A 11 20.28 -67.73 -10.85
CA LEU A 11 20.10 -66.60 -11.78
C LEU A 11 18.63 -66.15 -11.87
N LEU A 12 17.69 -67.08 -11.72
CA LEU A 12 16.26 -66.78 -11.78
C LEU A 12 15.78 -66.06 -10.51
N PHE A 13 16.33 -66.41 -9.33
CA PHE A 13 16.04 -65.71 -8.08
C PHE A 13 16.69 -64.31 -8.01
N THR A 14 17.87 -64.10 -8.59
CA THR A 14 18.49 -62.76 -8.66
C THR A 14 17.79 -61.84 -9.65
N GLY A 15 17.23 -62.36 -10.75
CA GLY A 15 16.41 -61.58 -11.67
C GLY A 15 15.09 -61.08 -11.08
N ILE A 16 14.43 -61.89 -10.24
CA ILE A 16 13.18 -61.50 -9.56
C ILE A 16 13.44 -60.51 -8.42
N ALA A 17 14.58 -60.62 -7.72
CA ALA A 17 14.96 -59.69 -6.65
C ALA A 17 15.25 -58.26 -7.17
N LEU A 18 15.73 -58.11 -8.42
CA LEU A 18 16.01 -56.80 -9.02
C LEU A 18 14.77 -56.05 -9.52
N LEU A 19 13.61 -56.71 -9.65
CA LEU A 19 12.34 -56.05 -10.03
C LEU A 19 11.56 -55.51 -8.80
N GLY A 20 12.00 -55.83 -7.57
CA GLY A 20 11.34 -55.41 -6.33
C GLY A 20 11.82 -54.08 -5.73
N PHE A 21 12.94 -53.54 -6.22
CA PHE A 21 13.52 -52.30 -5.68
C PHE A 21 13.44 -51.17 -6.71
N GLY A 22 12.45 -50.30 -6.56
CA GLY A 22 12.54 -48.99 -7.20
C GLY A 22 11.26 -48.39 -7.74
N CYS A 23 10.10 -48.58 -7.09
CA CYS A 23 9.04 -47.57 -7.22
C CYS A 23 9.42 -46.35 -6.37
N ALA A 24 10.57 -45.73 -6.68
CA ALA A 24 10.88 -44.41 -6.19
C ALA A 24 9.90 -43.45 -6.89
N PRO A 25 9.15 -42.62 -6.15
CA PRO A 25 8.23 -41.67 -6.76
C PRO A 25 9.00 -40.83 -7.77
N MET A 26 8.57 -40.87 -9.04
CA MET A 26 9.16 -40.06 -10.09
C MET A 26 9.12 -38.59 -9.65
N ALA A 27 10.28 -37.93 -9.72
CA ALA A 27 10.38 -36.50 -9.45
C ALA A 27 9.36 -35.73 -10.30
N GLY A 28 8.56 -34.87 -9.68
CA GLY A 28 7.46 -34.16 -10.33
C GLY A 28 6.07 -34.78 -10.16
N THR A 29 5.95 -35.93 -9.49
CA THR A 29 4.64 -36.44 -9.06
C THR A 29 4.06 -35.56 -7.94
N SER A 30 2.76 -35.27 -8.03
CA SER A 30 2.00 -34.57 -7.00
C SER A 30 0.88 -35.48 -6.48
N LYS A 31 0.70 -35.49 -5.16
CA LYS A 31 -0.32 -36.30 -4.49
C LYS A 31 -1.24 -35.38 -3.70
N LEU A 32 -2.54 -35.49 -3.93
CA LEU A 32 -3.53 -34.82 -3.11
C LEU A 32 -3.56 -35.48 -1.73
N MET A 33 -3.25 -34.71 -0.69
CA MET A 33 -3.20 -35.20 0.69
C MET A 33 -4.50 -34.92 1.43
N TYR A 34 -5.04 -33.72 1.26
CA TYR A 34 -6.23 -33.27 1.96
C TYR A 34 -7.06 -32.33 1.10
N GLN A 35 -8.37 -32.33 1.32
CA GLN A 35 -9.31 -31.37 0.75
C GLN A 35 -10.30 -30.91 1.81
N SER A 36 -10.62 -29.62 1.82
CA SER A 36 -11.50 -29.01 2.83
C SER A 36 -12.96 -29.49 2.80
N ALA A 37 -13.40 -30.09 1.70
CA ALA A 37 -14.73 -30.69 1.56
C ALA A 37 -14.65 -32.02 0.79
N PRO A 38 -15.54 -33.01 1.06
CA PRO A 38 -15.51 -34.30 0.38
C PRO A 38 -15.73 -34.22 -1.14
N ARG A 39 -16.45 -33.18 -1.59
CA ARG A 39 -16.72 -32.90 -3.00
C ARG A 39 -16.41 -31.43 -3.27
N LYS A 40 -15.86 -31.16 -4.46
CA LYS A 40 -15.61 -29.79 -4.92
C LYS A 40 -16.92 -29.02 -4.98
N PRO A 41 -17.01 -27.82 -4.36
CA PRO A 41 -18.19 -26.99 -4.46
C PRO A 41 -18.56 -26.65 -5.91
N HIS A 42 -19.87 -26.65 -6.22
CA HIS A 42 -20.35 -26.41 -7.58
C HIS A 42 -19.94 -25.03 -8.13
N TRP A 43 -19.80 -24.03 -7.26
CA TRP A 43 -19.38 -22.67 -7.65
C TRP A 43 -17.96 -22.59 -8.24
N MET A 44 -17.14 -23.61 -8.05
CA MET A 44 -15.81 -23.72 -8.70
C MET A 44 -15.92 -24.07 -10.18
N GLN A 45 -17.02 -24.69 -10.60
CA GLN A 45 -17.28 -25.07 -11.99
C GLN A 45 -18.16 -24.03 -12.68
N VAL A 46 -19.15 -23.50 -11.95
CA VAL A 46 -20.12 -22.54 -12.48
C VAL A 46 -20.24 -21.37 -11.52
N ILE A 47 -19.71 -20.20 -11.91
CA ILE A 47 -19.80 -18.98 -11.11
C ILE A 47 -21.29 -18.59 -10.95
N PRO A 48 -21.79 -18.42 -9.71
CA PRO A 48 -23.18 -18.04 -9.48
C PRO A 48 -23.56 -16.76 -10.22
N GLN A 49 -24.74 -16.75 -10.81
CA GLN A 49 -25.31 -15.56 -11.44
C GLN A 49 -26.38 -14.98 -10.52
N SER A 50 -26.33 -13.68 -10.26
CA SER A 50 -27.34 -12.96 -9.48
C SER A 50 -27.74 -11.68 -10.17
N ARG A 51 -28.98 -11.23 -9.93
CA ARG A 51 -29.46 -9.91 -10.38
C ARG A 51 -28.86 -8.78 -9.55
N THR A 52 -28.52 -9.04 -8.29
CA THR A 52 -28.07 -8.03 -7.32
C THR A 52 -26.56 -8.07 -7.08
N TYR A 53 -25.92 -9.20 -7.35
CA TYR A 53 -24.49 -9.41 -7.09
C TYR A 53 -23.73 -9.86 -8.33
N GLU A 54 -22.48 -9.43 -8.40
CA GLU A 54 -21.45 -9.99 -9.26
C GLU A 54 -20.50 -10.82 -8.41
N TYR A 55 -20.13 -11.98 -8.93
CA TYR A 55 -19.23 -12.91 -8.26
C TYR A 55 -17.90 -12.96 -8.99
N PHE A 56 -16.84 -13.13 -8.21
CA PHE A 56 -15.46 -13.20 -8.67
C PHE A 56 -14.80 -14.41 -8.02
N LEU A 57 -14.13 -15.22 -8.84
CA LEU A 57 -13.42 -16.41 -8.40
C LEU A 57 -11.93 -16.10 -8.42
N GLY A 58 -11.30 -16.19 -7.26
CA GLY A 58 -9.85 -16.07 -7.14
C GLY A 58 -9.22 -17.42 -6.86
N VAL A 59 -8.09 -17.67 -7.51
CA VAL A 59 -7.36 -18.94 -7.40
C VAL A 59 -5.91 -18.67 -7.05
N SER A 60 -5.37 -19.46 -6.12
CA SER A 60 -3.95 -19.50 -5.84
C SER A 60 -3.45 -20.93 -5.85
N ASP A 61 -2.36 -21.16 -6.57
CA ASP A 61 -1.71 -22.47 -6.71
C ASP A 61 -0.30 -22.44 -6.12
N ASN A 62 0.19 -23.60 -5.67
CA ASN A 62 1.59 -23.87 -5.31
C ASN A 62 2.20 -22.99 -4.18
N ARG A 63 1.40 -22.64 -3.16
CA ARG A 63 1.89 -21.84 -2.01
C ARG A 63 2.30 -22.71 -0.83
N THR A 64 3.28 -22.25 -0.04
CA THR A 64 3.79 -23.01 1.11
C THR A 64 2.98 -22.91 2.38
N SER A 65 2.13 -21.89 2.50
CA SER A 65 1.26 -21.67 3.64
C SER A 65 -0.18 -21.49 3.17
N LEU A 66 -1.13 -22.05 3.92
CA LEU A 66 -2.55 -21.90 3.66
C LEU A 66 -2.98 -20.43 3.74
N ASP A 67 -2.43 -19.66 4.69
CA ASP A 67 -2.72 -18.23 4.83
C ASP A 67 -2.24 -17.43 3.62
N GLU A 68 -1.01 -17.69 3.17
CA GLU A 68 -0.44 -17.06 1.98
C GLU A 68 -1.26 -17.40 0.72
N ALA A 69 -1.68 -18.67 0.58
CA ALA A 69 -2.53 -19.12 -0.51
C ALA A 69 -3.90 -18.44 -0.52
N LYS A 70 -4.52 -18.32 0.66
CA LYS A 70 -5.81 -17.64 0.80
C LYS A 70 -5.70 -16.15 0.47
N LYS A 71 -4.68 -15.45 0.97
CA LYS A 71 -4.42 -14.04 0.64
C LYS A 71 -4.20 -13.85 -0.86
N ALA A 72 -3.38 -14.71 -1.48
CA ALA A 72 -3.15 -14.68 -2.91
C ALA A 72 -4.43 -14.91 -3.73
N ALA A 73 -5.30 -15.84 -3.31
CA ALA A 73 -6.59 -16.07 -3.95
C ALA A 73 -7.56 -14.89 -3.78
N ILE A 74 -7.57 -14.23 -2.61
CA ILE A 74 -8.37 -13.00 -2.40
C ILE A 74 -7.88 -11.88 -3.32
N LEU A 75 -6.57 -11.70 -3.44
CA LEU A 75 -5.98 -10.69 -4.32
C LEU A 75 -6.29 -10.96 -5.80
N ASP A 76 -6.29 -12.23 -6.20
CA ASP A 76 -6.66 -12.66 -7.55
C ASP A 76 -8.13 -12.32 -7.86
N ALA A 77 -9.06 -12.69 -6.96
CA ALA A 77 -10.49 -12.32 -7.09
C ALA A 77 -10.70 -10.80 -7.11
N PHE A 78 -9.91 -10.06 -6.33
CA PHE A 78 -9.95 -8.60 -6.31
C PHE A 78 -9.49 -8.00 -7.65
N ASN A 79 -8.41 -8.50 -8.21
CA ASN A 79 -7.90 -8.04 -9.51
C ASN A 79 -8.90 -8.31 -10.63
N ASP A 80 -9.56 -9.48 -10.62
CA ASP A 80 -10.64 -9.79 -11.56
C ASP A 80 -11.81 -8.80 -11.41
N ALA A 81 -12.20 -8.49 -10.17
CA ALA A 81 -13.24 -7.50 -9.90
C ALA A 81 -12.90 -6.11 -10.42
N VAL A 82 -11.68 -5.65 -10.19
CA VAL A 82 -11.17 -4.34 -10.58
C VAL A 82 -11.02 -4.23 -12.11
N SER A 83 -10.45 -5.26 -12.74
CA SER A 83 -10.31 -5.38 -14.20
C SER A 83 -11.67 -5.35 -14.90
N LYS A 84 -12.66 -6.11 -14.40
CA LYS A 84 -14.02 -6.12 -14.93
C LYS A 84 -14.72 -4.75 -14.83
N LYS A 85 -14.33 -3.91 -13.87
CA LYS A 85 -14.84 -2.54 -13.73
C LYS A 85 -14.08 -1.52 -14.57
N GLY A 86 -13.13 -1.95 -15.41
CA GLY A 86 -12.35 -1.06 -16.28
C GLY A 86 -11.34 -0.21 -15.52
N ILE A 87 -11.00 -0.57 -14.27
CA ILE A 87 -9.89 0.04 -13.56
C ILE A 87 -8.67 -0.81 -13.86
N GLU A 88 -7.78 -0.30 -14.71
CA GLU A 88 -6.48 -0.92 -14.93
C GLU A 88 -5.56 -0.53 -13.76
N VAL A 89 -5.43 -1.41 -12.76
CA VAL A 89 -4.42 -1.22 -11.71
C VAL A 89 -3.09 -1.70 -12.27
N SER A 90 -2.44 -0.85 -13.06
CA SER A 90 -1.07 -1.06 -13.52
C SER A 90 -0.13 -0.84 -12.34
N VAL A 91 0.03 -1.85 -11.48
CA VAL A 91 1.11 -1.83 -10.49
C VAL A 91 2.40 -2.08 -11.24
N ASN A 92 3.11 -1.00 -11.58
CA ASN A 92 4.37 -1.10 -12.29
C ASN A 92 5.45 -1.59 -11.30
N TYR A 93 5.64 -2.90 -11.22
CA TYR A 93 6.55 -3.55 -10.25
C TYR A 93 8.04 -3.41 -10.60
N GLN A 94 8.39 -2.72 -11.69
CA GLN A 94 9.74 -2.72 -12.27
C GLN A 94 10.84 -2.01 -11.44
N GLY A 95 10.54 -1.44 -10.27
CA GLY A 95 11.54 -0.78 -9.43
C GLY A 95 11.42 -1.02 -7.91
N LEU A 96 10.51 -1.88 -7.46
CA LEU A 96 10.27 -2.08 -6.03
C LEU A 96 11.11 -3.24 -5.48
N THR A 97 11.79 -3.00 -4.36
CA THR A 97 12.51 -4.05 -3.62
C THR A 97 11.55 -5.15 -3.15
N THR A 98 12.09 -6.33 -2.82
CA THR A 98 11.29 -7.47 -2.36
C THR A 98 10.46 -7.14 -1.10
N GLU A 99 10.98 -6.25 -0.25
CA GLU A 99 10.33 -5.74 0.97
C GLU A 99 9.22 -4.72 0.68
N ASP A 100 9.41 -3.84 -0.30
CA ASP A 100 8.36 -2.90 -0.70
C ASP A 100 7.19 -3.63 -1.37
N ARG A 101 7.48 -4.70 -2.11
CA ARG A 101 6.45 -5.57 -2.70
C ARG A 101 5.63 -6.31 -1.65
N SER A 102 6.26 -6.83 -0.58
CA SER A 102 5.49 -7.47 0.50
C SER A 102 4.65 -6.43 1.25
N SER A 103 5.20 -5.25 1.56
CA SER A 103 4.46 -4.23 2.31
C SER A 103 3.26 -3.63 1.54
N ILE A 104 3.37 -3.45 0.22
CA ILE A 104 2.25 -3.02 -0.62
C ILE A 104 1.20 -4.13 -0.73
N LYS A 105 1.63 -5.38 -0.92
CA LYS A 105 0.75 -6.54 -0.97
C LYS A 105 -0.01 -6.73 0.35
N ASP A 106 0.66 -6.53 1.48
CA ASP A 106 0.09 -6.64 2.83
C ASP A 106 -0.88 -5.48 3.16
N ARG A 107 -0.70 -4.29 2.57
CA ARG A 107 -1.61 -3.13 2.76
C ARG A 107 -2.83 -3.13 1.85
N ILE A 108 -2.73 -3.73 0.67
CA ILE A 108 -3.87 -3.97 -0.23
C ILE A 108 -4.75 -5.12 0.32
N ASP A 109 -4.18 -5.94 1.20
CA ASP A 109 -4.79 -7.16 1.71
C ASP A 109 -6.06 -6.91 2.52
N ILE A 110 -7.12 -7.65 2.15
CA ILE A 110 -8.46 -7.83 2.76
C ILE A 110 -9.24 -6.52 3.05
N SER A 111 -8.64 -5.56 3.75
CA SER A 111 -9.16 -4.23 4.02
C SER A 111 -9.43 -3.43 2.74
N GLY A 112 -8.57 -3.56 1.72
CA GLY A 112 -8.76 -2.92 0.42
C GLY A 112 -9.99 -3.47 -0.32
N ALA A 113 -10.13 -4.79 -0.36
CA ALA A 113 -11.27 -5.46 -0.95
C ALA A 113 -12.59 -5.14 -0.23
N MET A 114 -12.59 -5.17 1.11
CA MET A 114 -13.75 -4.77 1.92
C MET A 114 -14.15 -3.30 1.69
N LYS A 115 -13.18 -2.40 1.51
CA LYS A 115 -13.45 -0.99 1.19
C LYS A 115 -14.08 -0.79 -0.20
N LEU A 116 -13.84 -1.69 -1.15
CA LEU A 116 -14.53 -1.72 -2.45
C LEU A 116 -15.88 -2.46 -2.40
N GLY A 117 -16.31 -2.91 -1.22
CA GLY A 117 -17.57 -3.64 -1.06
C GLY A 117 -17.51 -5.08 -1.58
N LEU A 118 -16.31 -5.66 -1.69
CA LEU A 118 -16.14 -7.08 -1.95
C LEU A 118 -16.25 -7.87 -0.64
N GLU A 119 -17.21 -8.80 -0.61
CA GLU A 119 -17.45 -9.70 0.51
C GLU A 119 -16.99 -11.11 0.14
N GLN A 120 -16.24 -11.76 1.03
CA GLN A 120 -15.93 -13.18 0.89
C GLN A 120 -17.19 -14.01 1.19
N VAL A 121 -17.65 -14.81 0.24
CA VAL A 121 -18.86 -15.65 0.37
C VAL A 121 -18.50 -17.06 0.81
N SER A 122 -17.51 -17.65 0.15
CA SER A 122 -17.09 -19.04 0.35
C SER A 122 -15.62 -19.20 -0.01
N TRP A 123 -15.00 -20.26 0.48
CA TRP A 123 -13.66 -20.66 0.07
C TRP A 123 -13.51 -22.18 0.14
N TYR A 124 -12.57 -22.73 -0.61
CA TYR A 124 -12.24 -24.15 -0.66
C TYR A 124 -10.72 -24.29 -0.85
N TYR A 125 -10.11 -25.28 -0.22
CA TYR A 125 -8.69 -25.56 -0.40
C TYR A 125 -8.37 -27.04 -0.53
N GLU A 126 -7.22 -27.29 -1.17
CA GLU A 126 -6.59 -28.58 -1.36
C GLU A 126 -5.13 -28.49 -0.89
N GLU A 127 -4.69 -29.48 -0.11
CA GLU A 127 -3.30 -29.67 0.28
C GLU A 127 -2.69 -30.75 -0.60
N TRP A 128 -1.62 -30.39 -1.30
CA TRP A 128 -0.87 -31.24 -2.20
C TRP A 128 0.52 -31.51 -1.64
N GLU A 129 1.02 -32.73 -1.81
CA GLU A 129 2.41 -33.07 -1.55
C GLU A 129 3.13 -33.23 -2.89
N GLN A 130 4.13 -32.39 -3.13
CA GLN A 130 4.92 -32.39 -4.36
C GLN A 130 6.34 -32.91 -4.07
N TYR A 131 6.76 -33.94 -4.79
CA TYR A 131 8.09 -34.51 -4.65
C TYR A 131 9.09 -33.81 -5.56
N TYR A 132 10.08 -33.12 -4.97
CA TYR A 132 11.18 -32.48 -5.67
C TYR A 132 12.53 -32.91 -5.09
N ARG A 133 13.41 -33.49 -5.92
CA ARG A 133 14.76 -33.95 -5.52
C ARG A 133 14.76 -34.75 -4.21
N ASN A 134 13.90 -35.76 -4.11
CA ASN A 134 13.72 -36.63 -2.93
C ASN A 134 13.16 -35.95 -1.66
N HIS A 135 12.71 -34.70 -1.75
CA HIS A 135 12.01 -34.03 -0.65
C HIS A 135 10.54 -33.81 -1.00
N ALA A 136 9.66 -34.20 -0.07
CA ALA A 136 8.24 -33.90 -0.13
C ALA A 136 8.00 -32.47 0.37
N ARG A 137 7.42 -31.61 -0.47
CA ARG A 137 7.01 -30.26 -0.09
C ARG A 137 5.48 -30.18 -0.12
N LYS A 138 4.90 -29.73 0.99
CA LYS A 138 3.47 -29.41 1.06
C LYS A 138 3.21 -28.10 0.32
N THR A 139 2.21 -28.11 -0.55
CA THR A 139 1.71 -26.95 -1.25
C THR A 139 0.20 -26.85 -1.10
N TYR A 140 -0.31 -25.62 -1.09
CA TYR A 140 -1.73 -25.34 -0.96
C TYR A 140 -2.26 -24.74 -2.24
N ARG A 141 -3.43 -25.24 -2.65
CA ARG A 141 -4.27 -24.68 -3.70
C ARG A 141 -5.54 -24.15 -3.06
N VAL A 142 -5.84 -22.87 -3.23
CA VAL A 142 -6.98 -22.21 -2.60
C VAL A 142 -7.85 -21.52 -3.64
N PHE A 143 -9.15 -21.67 -3.47
CA PHE A 143 -10.19 -21.03 -4.25
C PHE A 143 -11.03 -20.15 -3.32
N VAL A 144 -11.23 -18.89 -3.69
CA VAL A 144 -12.06 -17.95 -2.93
C VAL A 144 -13.13 -17.39 -3.83
N LEU A 145 -14.38 -17.49 -3.39
CA LEU A 145 -15.51 -16.86 -4.05
C LEU A 145 -15.84 -15.55 -3.33
N MET A 146 -15.67 -14.44 -4.03
CA MET A 146 -16.06 -13.11 -3.58
C MET A 146 -17.32 -12.65 -4.30
N ARG A 147 -18.07 -11.74 -3.68
CA ARG A 147 -19.18 -11.02 -4.33
C ARG A 147 -19.07 -9.53 -4.11
N SER A 148 -19.52 -8.75 -5.08
CA SER A 148 -19.82 -7.32 -4.91
C SER A 148 -21.27 -7.06 -5.33
N ARG A 149 -21.89 -5.98 -4.83
CA ARG A 149 -23.17 -5.54 -5.39
C ARG A 149 -22.96 -5.12 -6.85
N LYS A 150 -23.89 -5.48 -7.73
CA LYS A 150 -23.96 -4.93 -9.08
C LYS A 150 -24.22 -3.44 -8.99
N ILE A 151 -23.15 -2.66 -9.06
CA ILE A 151 -23.23 -1.20 -9.17
C ILE A 151 -23.23 -0.89 -10.66
N HIS A 152 -24.27 -0.20 -11.13
CA HIS A 152 -24.32 0.31 -12.50
C HIS A 152 -23.04 1.15 -12.75
N PRO A 153 -22.34 1.00 -13.88
CA PRO A 153 -21.05 1.65 -14.13
C PRO A 153 -21.02 3.16 -13.84
N SER A 154 -22.15 3.86 -14.07
CA SER A 154 -22.33 5.28 -13.77
C SER A 154 -22.22 5.63 -12.29
N ASN A 155 -22.52 4.71 -11.38
CA ASN A 155 -22.64 4.96 -9.94
C ASN A 155 -21.39 4.51 -9.16
N PHE A 156 -20.54 3.66 -9.75
CA PHE A 156 -19.33 3.15 -9.10
C PHE A 156 -18.21 4.20 -9.03
N LEU A 157 -17.94 4.87 -10.15
CA LEU A 157 -17.02 6.02 -10.18
C LEU A 157 -17.50 7.14 -9.27
N MET A 158 -18.83 7.36 -9.19
CA MET A 158 -19.42 8.34 -8.29
C MET A 158 -19.19 7.99 -6.82
N GLY A 159 -19.37 6.71 -6.43
CA GLY A 159 -19.12 6.26 -5.04
C GLY A 159 -17.64 6.34 -4.62
N ILE A 160 -16.73 6.06 -5.55
CA ILE A 160 -15.28 6.27 -5.34
C ILE A 160 -14.97 7.77 -5.28
N ALA A 161 -15.52 8.58 -6.17
CA ALA A 161 -15.32 10.03 -6.21
C ALA A 161 -15.87 10.76 -4.98
N ILE A 162 -16.99 10.32 -4.40
CA ILE A 162 -17.56 10.94 -3.19
C ILE A 162 -16.70 10.64 -1.95
N ASN A 163 -16.21 9.41 -1.81
CA ASN A 163 -15.35 9.04 -0.68
C ASN A 163 -13.94 9.66 -0.79
N ILE A 164 -13.43 9.81 -2.01
CA ILE A 164 -12.19 10.54 -2.29
C ILE A 164 -12.42 12.06 -2.13
N GLY A 165 -13.58 12.58 -2.51
CA GLY A 165 -13.90 14.00 -2.47
C GLY A 165 -13.76 14.62 -1.08
N ASN A 166 -14.33 13.98 -0.05
CA ASN A 166 -14.21 14.48 1.33
C ASN A 166 -12.79 14.36 1.90
N ARG A 167 -12.01 13.36 1.46
CA ARG A 167 -10.61 13.20 1.85
C ARG A 167 -9.70 14.21 1.15
N LEU A 168 -9.96 14.49 -0.13
CA LEU A 168 -9.28 15.53 -0.88
C LEU A 168 -9.64 16.92 -0.32
N ASP A 169 -10.89 17.15 0.05
CA ASP A 169 -11.31 18.37 0.72
C ASP A 169 -10.59 18.55 2.07
N ALA A 170 -10.54 17.50 2.90
CA ALA A 170 -9.75 17.51 4.13
C ALA A 170 -8.27 17.79 3.86
N PHE A 171 -7.69 17.17 2.83
CA PHE A 171 -6.31 17.38 2.41
C PHE A 171 -6.06 18.82 1.98
N TRP A 172 -6.90 19.41 1.13
CA TRP A 172 -6.76 20.78 0.65
C TRP A 172 -6.81 21.79 1.79
N HIS A 173 -7.75 21.63 2.72
CA HIS A 173 -7.80 22.48 3.91
C HIS A 173 -6.55 22.31 4.79
N SER A 174 -6.11 21.07 4.99
CA SER A 174 -4.89 20.76 5.75
C SER A 174 -3.59 21.19 5.07
N MET A 175 -3.61 21.44 3.75
CA MET A 175 -2.51 22.04 3.00
C MET A 175 -2.43 23.55 3.24
N LEU A 176 -3.58 24.22 3.35
CA LEU A 176 -3.57 25.65 3.66
C LEU A 176 -3.17 25.90 5.12
N ILE A 177 -3.79 25.17 6.05
CA ILE A 177 -3.56 25.33 7.48
C ILE A 177 -3.45 23.94 8.11
N PRO A 178 -2.31 23.58 8.71
CA PRO A 178 -2.13 22.31 9.40
C PRO A 178 -3.24 22.04 10.42
N GLY A 179 -3.86 20.86 10.36
CA GLY A 179 -4.97 20.48 11.24
C GLY A 179 -6.35 21.02 10.86
N TRP A 180 -6.49 21.88 9.84
CA TRP A 180 -7.79 22.46 9.47
C TRP A 180 -8.77 21.44 8.91
N GLY A 181 -8.31 20.49 8.09
CA GLY A 181 -9.13 19.37 7.61
C GLY A 181 -9.72 18.59 8.80
N GLN A 182 -8.89 18.17 9.75
CA GLN A 182 -9.34 17.44 10.94
C GLN A 182 -10.33 18.28 11.78
N TYR A 183 -10.14 19.59 11.86
CA TYR A 183 -11.04 20.50 12.58
C TYR A 183 -12.44 20.57 11.93
N ARG A 184 -12.51 20.75 10.60
CA ARG A 184 -13.80 20.82 9.86
C ARG A 184 -14.65 19.57 10.07
N TYR A 185 -14.01 18.44 10.26
CA TYR A 185 -14.65 17.15 10.37
C TYR A 185 -14.80 16.64 11.80
N GLY A 186 -14.86 17.57 12.77
CA GLY A 186 -15.20 17.27 14.15
C GLY A 186 -14.08 16.65 14.99
N LYS A 187 -12.91 16.35 14.40
CA LYS A 187 -11.74 15.84 15.12
C LYS A 187 -10.89 16.99 15.69
N LYS A 188 -11.52 17.87 16.46
CA LYS A 188 -10.92 19.10 17.01
C LYS A 188 -9.60 18.86 17.76
N GLY A 189 -9.53 17.80 18.58
CA GLY A 189 -8.32 17.46 19.33
C GLY A 189 -7.11 17.16 18.43
N LYS A 190 -7.32 16.41 17.34
CA LYS A 190 -6.26 16.13 16.36
C LYS A 190 -5.86 17.37 15.56
N GLY A 191 -6.85 18.16 15.15
CA GLY A 191 -6.59 19.42 14.45
C GLY A 191 -5.73 20.37 15.28
N ASN A 192 -6.08 20.57 16.55
CA ASN A 192 -5.31 21.41 17.47
C ASN A 192 -3.89 20.90 17.70
N TYR A 193 -3.70 19.57 17.78
CA TYR A 193 -2.37 18.97 17.94
C TYR A 193 -1.45 19.30 16.76
N PHE A 194 -1.91 19.08 15.52
CA PHE A 194 -1.12 19.39 14.33
C PHE A 194 -0.85 20.89 14.20
N LEU A 195 -1.88 21.72 14.41
CA LEU A 195 -1.73 23.17 14.37
C LEU A 195 -0.71 23.67 15.39
N PHE A 196 -0.83 23.23 16.65
CA PHE A 196 0.08 23.64 17.73
C PHE A 196 1.52 23.20 17.45
N LEU A 197 1.73 21.95 17.05
CA LEU A 197 3.07 21.45 16.76
C LEU A 197 3.71 22.18 15.58
N THR A 198 2.98 22.40 14.49
CA THR A 198 3.51 23.14 13.34
C THR A 198 3.77 24.61 13.67
N ALA A 199 2.89 25.25 14.45
CA ALA A 199 3.10 26.63 14.90
C ALA A 199 4.33 26.74 15.81
N PHE A 200 4.48 25.82 16.76
CA PHE A 200 5.63 25.78 17.68
C PHE A 200 6.95 25.56 16.93
N SER A 201 6.99 24.56 16.04
CA SER A 201 8.20 24.28 15.26
C SER A 201 8.53 25.41 14.28
N GLY A 202 7.51 26.00 13.64
CA GLY A 202 7.66 27.16 12.77
C GLY A 202 8.19 28.39 13.51
N ALA A 203 7.69 28.66 14.73
CA ALA A 203 8.20 29.72 15.58
C ALA A 203 9.66 29.48 15.99
N GLY A 204 10.02 28.24 16.37
CA GLY A 204 11.39 27.86 16.67
C GLY A 204 12.35 28.03 15.49
N TRP A 205 11.89 27.72 14.27
CA TRP A 205 12.66 27.99 13.05
C TRP A 205 12.86 29.49 12.82
N ALA A 206 11.79 30.30 12.93
CA ALA A 206 11.86 31.74 12.71
C ALA A 206 12.79 32.44 13.70
N THR A 207 12.69 32.11 15.01
CA THR A 207 13.58 32.67 16.04
C THR A 207 15.02 32.25 15.83
N SER A 208 15.27 30.96 15.53
CA SER A 208 16.61 30.46 15.22
C SER A 208 17.19 31.16 13.98
N ASN A 209 16.36 31.46 12.98
CA ASN A 209 16.80 32.16 11.77
C ASN A 209 17.18 33.61 12.07
N VAL A 210 16.36 34.36 12.81
CA VAL A 210 16.66 35.75 13.20
C VAL A 210 17.95 35.83 14.02
N LEU A 211 18.13 34.93 15.00
CA LEU A 211 19.35 34.87 15.80
C LEU A 211 20.57 34.50 14.96
N TYR A 212 20.42 33.56 14.02
CA TYR A 212 21.50 33.16 13.12
C TYR A 212 21.98 34.31 12.25
N GLU A 213 21.05 35.06 11.62
CA GLU A 213 21.40 36.22 10.79
C GLU A 213 22.09 37.29 11.63
N LYS A 214 21.58 37.60 12.82
CA LYS A 214 22.19 38.59 13.73
C LYS A 214 23.64 38.24 14.08
N ILE A 215 23.91 37.02 14.55
CA ILE A 215 25.28 36.60 14.93
C ILE A 215 26.19 36.53 13.70
N ARG A 216 25.65 36.19 12.53
CA ARG A 216 26.42 36.14 11.29
C ARG A 216 26.89 37.53 10.90
N ASP A 217 26.00 38.52 11.00
CA ASP A 217 26.33 39.91 10.71
C ASP A 217 27.35 40.46 11.72
N ASP A 218 27.20 40.15 13.02
CA ASP A 218 28.20 40.48 14.05
C ASP A 218 29.58 39.83 13.74
N GLN A 219 29.60 38.59 13.24
CA GLN A 219 30.83 37.89 12.87
C GLN A 219 31.55 38.54 11.68
N TYR A 220 30.81 39.07 10.70
CA TYR A 220 31.42 39.82 9.59
C TYR A 220 32.10 41.10 10.09
N GLY A 221 31.45 41.84 11.00
CA GLY A 221 32.07 43.02 11.61
C GLY A 221 33.33 42.69 12.40
N ILE A 222 33.32 41.59 13.18
CA ILE A 222 34.52 41.14 13.91
C ILE A 222 35.65 40.75 12.95
N GLN A 223 35.33 40.13 11.81
CA GLN A 223 36.33 39.74 10.83
C GLN A 223 37.01 40.97 10.21
N GLU A 224 36.24 42.00 9.86
CA GLU A 224 36.75 43.28 9.36
C GLU A 224 37.63 43.99 10.41
N ASP A 225 37.20 44.03 11.66
CA ASP A 225 37.99 44.59 12.77
C ASP A 225 39.30 43.80 13.01
N LEU A 226 39.25 42.48 12.85
CA LEU A 226 40.39 41.60 13.07
C LEU A 226 41.50 41.82 12.03
N GLU A 227 41.13 42.06 10.77
CA GLU A 227 42.08 42.36 9.69
C GLU A 227 42.87 43.65 9.95
N ASN A 228 42.30 44.57 10.72
CA ASN A 228 42.90 45.87 11.06
C ASN A 228 43.56 45.92 12.45
N ALA A 229 43.39 44.90 13.29
CA ALA A 229 43.83 44.92 14.68
C ALA A 229 45.27 44.43 14.89
N ILE A 230 46.02 45.07 15.81
CA ILE A 230 47.38 44.67 16.21
C ILE A 230 47.42 44.40 17.73
N GLY A 231 48.21 43.40 18.14
CA GLY A 231 48.52 43.13 19.54
C GLY A 231 47.36 42.55 20.34
N ILE A 232 47.18 43.03 21.59
CA ILE A 232 46.21 42.46 22.56
C ILE A 232 44.75 42.52 22.05
N LYS A 233 44.40 43.56 21.28
CA LYS A 233 43.05 43.70 20.69
C LYS A 233 42.72 42.56 19.71
N ALA A 234 43.70 42.11 18.93
CA ALA A 234 43.51 41.00 18.00
C ALA A 234 43.17 39.69 18.74
N LEU A 235 43.78 39.45 19.91
CA LEU A 235 43.50 38.27 20.72
C LEU A 235 42.06 38.26 21.26
N ASP A 236 41.55 39.40 21.72
CA ASP A 236 40.15 39.52 22.20
C ASP A 236 39.16 39.30 21.05
N LEU A 237 39.42 39.90 19.88
CA LEU A 237 38.59 39.71 18.68
C LEU A 237 38.61 38.26 18.19
N GLN A 238 39.75 37.57 18.20
CA GLN A 238 39.82 36.14 17.86
C GLN A 238 38.97 35.28 18.80
N LYS A 239 38.98 35.56 20.11
CA LYS A 239 38.14 34.85 21.07
C LYS A 239 36.65 35.07 20.78
N LYS A 240 36.23 36.31 20.52
CA LYS A 240 34.85 36.62 20.15
C LYS A 240 34.45 35.95 18.83
N TYR A 241 35.33 35.94 17.84
CA TYR A 241 35.11 35.25 16.57
C TYR A 241 34.88 33.74 16.79
N ALA A 242 35.74 33.08 17.57
CA ALA A 242 35.58 31.65 17.87
C ALA A 242 34.30 31.33 18.65
N ILE A 243 33.88 32.21 19.56
CA ILE A 243 32.60 32.09 20.27
C ILE A 243 31.43 32.23 19.29
N ASN A 244 31.45 33.24 18.42
CA ASN A 244 30.41 33.45 17.41
C ASN A 244 30.33 32.30 16.41
N GLU A 245 31.47 31.78 15.95
CA GLU A 245 31.53 30.64 15.04
C GLU A 245 30.85 29.40 15.66
N LYS A 246 31.13 29.12 16.94
CA LYS A 246 30.46 28.04 17.67
C LYS A 246 28.95 28.27 17.76
N HIS A 247 28.51 29.47 18.12
CA HIS A 247 27.09 29.81 18.17
C HIS A 247 26.40 29.69 16.81
N LEU A 248 27.04 30.11 15.72
CA LEU A 248 26.51 29.94 14.37
C LEU A 248 26.35 28.47 13.99
N LYS A 249 27.30 27.62 14.37
CA LYS A 249 27.21 26.17 14.13
C LYS A 249 26.02 25.57 14.86
N ASP A 250 25.83 25.91 16.13
CA ASP A 250 24.72 25.43 16.95
C ASP A 250 23.36 25.94 16.41
N LEU A 251 23.25 27.24 16.11
CA LEU A 251 22.04 27.85 15.54
C LEU A 251 21.70 27.29 14.15
N LYS A 252 22.70 26.98 13.32
CA LYS A 252 22.50 26.30 12.04
C LYS A 252 21.92 24.90 12.26
N GLY A 253 22.36 24.20 13.30
CA GLY A 253 21.78 22.93 13.74
C GLY A 253 20.31 23.08 14.13
N TYR A 254 19.99 24.03 15.02
CA TYR A 254 18.62 24.27 15.46
C TYR A 254 17.69 24.72 14.33
N LYS A 255 18.13 25.66 13.48
CA LYS A 255 17.39 26.09 12.29
C LYS A 255 17.02 24.89 11.40
N LYS A 256 17.99 24.01 11.09
CA LYS A 256 17.72 22.80 10.31
C LYS A 256 16.78 21.84 11.04
N GLY A 257 17.00 21.62 12.33
CA GLY A 257 16.16 20.77 13.17
C GLY A 257 14.69 21.20 13.13
N PHE A 258 14.41 22.46 13.47
CA PHE A 258 13.06 23.00 13.44
C PHE A 258 12.43 22.98 12.04
N MET A 259 13.20 23.26 10.99
CA MET A 259 12.70 23.19 9.61
C MET A 259 12.26 21.77 9.24
N TYR A 260 13.10 20.76 9.49
CA TYR A 260 12.76 19.37 9.18
C TYR A 260 11.62 18.85 10.06
N THR A 261 11.59 19.22 11.33
CA THR A 261 10.46 18.90 12.23
C THR A 261 9.16 19.51 11.70
N THR A 262 9.18 20.78 11.27
CA THR A 262 8.01 21.46 10.69
C THR A 262 7.50 20.74 9.45
N LEU A 263 8.40 20.41 8.50
CA LEU A 263 8.06 19.68 7.28
C LEU A 263 7.54 18.27 7.59
N GLY A 264 8.13 17.57 8.56
CA GLY A 264 7.70 16.25 9.00
C GLY A 264 6.29 16.26 9.59
N ILE A 265 6.01 17.18 10.52
CA ILE A 265 4.68 17.36 11.12
C ILE A 265 3.65 17.70 10.03
N TYR A 266 4.01 18.61 9.12
CA TYR A 266 3.14 19.02 8.03
C TYR A 266 2.83 17.85 7.07
N GLY A 267 3.83 17.07 6.69
CA GLY A 267 3.65 15.87 5.86
C GLY A 267 2.78 14.80 6.55
N LEU A 268 2.98 14.56 7.84
CA LEU A 268 2.16 13.64 8.63
C LEU A 268 0.69 14.12 8.72
N ASN A 269 0.46 15.42 8.86
CA ASN A 269 -0.88 16.01 8.85
C ASN A 269 -1.62 15.76 7.52
N LEU A 270 -0.91 15.91 6.38
CA LEU A 270 -1.48 15.65 5.05
C LEU A 270 -1.78 14.16 4.84
N LEU A 271 -0.86 13.28 5.24
CA LEU A 271 -1.07 11.84 5.20
C LEU A 271 -2.25 11.41 6.09
N ASP A 272 -2.38 11.99 7.28
CA ASP A 272 -3.52 11.72 8.17
C ASP A 272 -4.84 12.16 7.53
N ALA A 273 -4.87 13.31 6.85
CA ALA A 273 -6.06 13.78 6.13
C ALA A 273 -6.48 12.83 4.99
N ILE A 274 -5.53 12.29 4.22
CA ILE A 274 -5.81 11.35 3.12
C ILE A 274 -6.22 9.97 3.65
N LEU A 275 -5.47 9.43 4.61
CA LEU A 275 -5.63 8.04 5.09
C LEU A 275 -6.79 7.91 6.09
N PHE A 276 -6.88 8.86 7.02
CA PHE A 276 -7.78 8.86 8.17
C PHE A 276 -8.77 10.04 8.19
N GLY A 277 -8.85 10.79 7.09
CA GLY A 277 -9.95 11.71 6.82
C GLY A 277 -11.30 11.02 7.10
N PRO A 278 -12.30 11.76 7.58
CA PRO A 278 -13.58 11.16 7.90
C PRO A 278 -14.13 10.42 6.67
N PRO A 279 -14.69 9.22 6.87
CA PRO A 279 -15.57 8.66 5.86
C PRO A 279 -16.74 9.64 5.68
N SER A 280 -17.21 9.79 4.43
CA SER A 280 -18.43 10.52 4.10
C SER A 280 -19.52 10.26 5.14
N THR A 281 -19.95 11.31 5.87
CA THR A 281 -21.07 11.23 6.83
C THR A 281 -22.41 11.13 6.14
N ASP A 282 -22.46 11.42 4.85
CA ASP A 282 -23.56 10.95 4.03
C ASP A 282 -23.48 9.43 4.02
N LYS A 283 -24.35 8.83 4.84
CA LYS A 283 -24.97 7.54 4.55
C LYS A 283 -25.20 7.50 3.03
N PHE A 284 -25.15 6.34 2.40
CA PHE A 284 -25.63 6.17 1.04
C PHE A 284 -27.14 6.53 0.91
N THR A 285 -27.56 7.76 1.17
CA THR A 285 -28.60 8.42 0.42
C THR A 285 -28.03 8.46 -0.99
N MET A 286 -28.35 7.43 -1.78
CA MET A 286 -28.68 7.71 -3.17
C MET A 286 -29.66 8.88 -3.09
N ILE A 287 -29.16 10.09 -3.28
CA ILE A 287 -30.00 11.15 -3.80
C ILE A 287 -30.27 10.63 -5.20
N PRO A 288 -31.49 10.15 -5.53
CA PRO A 288 -31.82 9.99 -6.92
C PRO A 288 -31.72 11.40 -7.48
N ILE A 289 -30.64 11.69 -8.19
CA ILE A 289 -30.55 12.89 -8.99
C ILE A 289 -31.43 12.60 -10.22
N SER A 290 -32.74 12.62 -10.01
CA SER A 290 -33.63 13.06 -11.07
C SER A 290 -33.53 14.59 -11.12
N ASP A 291 -33.05 15.06 -12.27
CA ASP A 291 -33.27 16.38 -12.87
C ASP A 291 -32.62 17.63 -12.27
N ARG A 292 -32.17 17.65 -11.01
CA ARG A 292 -31.65 18.92 -10.43
C ARG A 292 -30.21 19.29 -10.82
N PHE A 293 -29.38 18.34 -11.27
CA PHE A 293 -27.97 18.64 -11.60
C PHE A 293 -27.76 19.13 -13.05
N TYR A 294 -28.67 18.81 -13.98
CA TYR A 294 -28.62 19.33 -15.35
C TYR A 294 -29.05 20.80 -15.46
N LEU A 295 -29.84 21.30 -14.51
CA LEU A 295 -30.27 22.69 -14.46
C LEU A 295 -29.22 23.65 -13.89
N ALA A 296 -28.27 23.16 -13.08
CA ALA A 296 -27.19 23.99 -12.54
C ALA A 296 -26.01 24.18 -13.52
N LEU A 297 -25.81 23.25 -14.46
CA LEU A 297 -24.72 23.29 -15.43
C LEU A 297 -25.12 23.80 -16.83
N SER A 298 -26.42 23.94 -17.13
CA SER A 298 -26.90 24.51 -18.41
C SER A 298 -27.18 26.02 -18.35
N GLY A 299 -26.95 26.65 -17.19
CA GLY A 299 -27.22 28.06 -16.96
C GLY A 299 -26.04 29.00 -17.26
N ASN A 300 -25.32 28.85 -18.37
CA ASN A 300 -24.60 30.00 -18.96
C ASN A 300 -24.21 29.74 -20.43
N LYS A 301 -24.96 30.36 -21.35
CA LYS A 301 -24.53 30.52 -22.74
C LYS A 301 -23.38 31.52 -22.76
N ASN A 302 -22.22 31.08 -23.26
CA ASN A 302 -21.01 31.85 -23.63
C ASN A 302 -19.84 31.69 -22.65
N ARG A 303 -18.95 30.71 -22.92
CA ARG A 303 -17.51 30.92 -23.17
C ARG A 303 -16.75 29.61 -23.37
N SER A 304 -16.11 29.52 -24.53
CA SER A 304 -14.90 28.75 -24.93
C SER A 304 -14.37 27.64 -24.01
N GLU A 305 -14.53 26.43 -24.53
CA GLU A 305 -13.68 25.23 -24.47
C GLU A 305 -12.39 25.28 -23.65
N LEU A 306 -12.35 24.46 -22.59
CA LEU A 306 -11.14 23.82 -22.06
C LEU A 306 -11.51 22.38 -21.73
N GLY A 307 -11.41 21.52 -22.75
CA GLY A 307 -11.69 20.09 -22.64
C GLY A 307 -10.49 19.32 -22.10
N ILE A 308 -10.65 18.65 -20.97
CA ILE A 308 -9.75 17.58 -20.53
C ILE A 308 -10.24 16.29 -21.21
N TYR A 309 -9.46 15.76 -22.15
CA TYR A 309 -9.75 14.49 -22.80
C TYR A 309 -9.21 13.32 -21.96
N LEU A 310 -10.10 12.59 -21.29
CA LEU A 310 -9.82 11.24 -20.78
C LEU A 310 -10.04 10.25 -21.92
N LYS A 311 -8.95 9.65 -22.41
CA LYS A 311 -8.99 8.61 -23.44
C LYS A 311 -9.38 7.28 -22.79
N LEU A 312 -10.63 6.89 -22.94
CA LEU A 312 -11.11 5.53 -22.67
C LEU A 312 -10.59 4.62 -23.80
N SER A 313 -9.81 3.58 -23.48
CA SER A 313 -9.58 2.49 -24.43
C SER A 313 -10.82 1.61 -24.47
N LYS A 314 -11.23 1.22 -25.68
CA LYS A 314 -12.23 0.18 -25.89
C LYS A 314 -11.69 -1.18 -25.48
#